data_AF-A0A4P9Z2Y8-F1
#
_entry.id   AF-A0A4P9Z2Y8-F1
#
_cell.length_a   1.000
_cell.length_b   1.000
_cell.length_c   1.000
_cell.angle_alpha   90.00
_cell.angle_beta   90.00
_cell.angle_gamma   90.00
#
_symmetry.space_group_name_H-M   'P 1'
#
loop_
_entity.id
_entity.type
_entity.pdbx_description
1 polymer ?
#
loop_
_entity_poly.entity_id
_entity_poly.type
_entity_poly.pdbx_seq_one_letter_code
_entity_poly.pdbx_strand_id
1 'polypeptide(L)'
;MGELASTEWEEGAPRVLGIPLHPSGERNILDYVLVGSDEIQHVRMRMQGLYRQLVLNILISAVFLFNFNRAIRMMRTRWKTLPSWCCLLPSLCGVLIGILAVASLFPPSISCRTAAWYVGFAVTFSLMCNSVIVLQKAYLALCRPRWVLVVGVLFMLPQLGFMYVSWLVSPVTLEEDSGCTIHYPHFLPFYWFGSTMPLNILFSGIFSYIAYKQYQSFGSEAWMRMARDGIQTMCLVVLCNIMCATVLVFHVGGHLSNMFFAIDYMITTTILVHHCYQLRELAGESKRASKNSLSHQRANAPPSHYSAHDSRQIEPTDHEWMAIALLTTKPALPASSK
;
A
#
# COMPACT_ATOMS: atom_id res chain seq x y z
N MET A 1 10.45 28.34 -14.64
CA MET A 1 11.10 28.66 -15.93
C MET A 1 10.94 27.55 -16.98
N GLY A 2 9.90 26.70 -16.91
CA GLY A 2 9.65 25.62 -17.89
C GLY A 2 8.30 25.71 -18.62
N GLU A 3 7.43 26.68 -18.34
CA GLU A 3 6.06 26.74 -18.89
C GLU A 3 5.99 27.20 -20.36
N LEU A 4 7.06 27.77 -20.93
CA LEU A 4 7.03 28.30 -22.31
C LEU A 4 7.51 27.29 -23.37
N ALA A 5 8.21 26.22 -22.99
CA ALA A 5 8.68 25.20 -23.93
C ALA A 5 7.67 24.06 -24.16
N SER A 6 6.67 23.92 -23.28
CA SER A 6 5.67 22.85 -23.39
C SER A 6 4.64 23.10 -24.50
N THR A 7 4.42 24.33 -24.93
CA THR A 7 3.32 24.65 -25.85
C THR A 7 3.63 24.32 -27.31
N GLU A 8 4.88 24.48 -27.78
CA GLU A 8 5.20 24.34 -29.21
C GLU A 8 5.02 22.92 -29.75
N TRP A 9 5.39 21.90 -28.99
CA TRP A 9 5.25 20.51 -29.44
C TRP A 9 3.81 19.98 -29.29
N GLU A 10 3.03 20.52 -28.35
CA GLU A 10 1.66 20.08 -28.05
C GLU A 10 0.64 20.46 -29.13
N GLU A 11 0.85 21.59 -29.83
CA GLU A 11 -0.07 22.08 -30.87
C GLU A 11 -0.12 21.16 -32.09
N GLY A 12 0.99 20.48 -32.42
CA GLY A 12 1.09 19.57 -33.56
C GLY A 12 1.04 18.07 -33.22
N ALA A 13 0.98 17.71 -31.94
CA ALA A 13 1.08 16.32 -31.51
C ALA A 13 -0.18 15.50 -31.87
N PRO A 14 -0.02 14.25 -32.36
CA PRO A 14 -1.17 13.36 -32.53
C PRO A 14 -1.81 13.08 -31.16
N ARG A 15 -3.14 13.12 -31.12
CA ARG A 15 -3.91 12.91 -29.88
C ARG A 15 -4.63 11.57 -29.90
N VAL A 16 -4.48 10.79 -28.83
CA VAL A 16 -5.29 9.58 -28.59
C VAL A 16 -6.16 9.83 -27.38
N LEU A 17 -7.48 9.79 -27.56
CA LEU A 17 -8.46 10.15 -26.52
C LEU A 17 -8.25 11.57 -25.95
N GLY A 18 -7.77 12.50 -26.77
CA GLY A 18 -7.48 13.89 -26.37
C GLY A 18 -6.10 14.11 -25.74
N ILE A 19 -5.35 13.04 -25.46
CA ILE A 19 -4.03 13.07 -24.83
C ILE A 19 -2.95 13.35 -25.89
N PRO A 20 -2.13 14.42 -25.76
CA PRO A 20 -1.04 14.67 -26.69
C PRO A 20 0.03 13.58 -26.55
N LEU A 21 0.38 12.92 -27.65
CA LEU A 21 1.43 11.91 -27.68
C LEU A 21 2.77 12.56 -28.01
N HIS A 22 3.69 12.53 -27.04
CA HIS A 22 5.06 12.96 -27.29
C HIS A 22 5.82 11.87 -28.05
N PRO A 23 6.48 12.17 -29.19
CA PRO A 23 7.12 11.15 -30.03
C PRO A 23 8.22 10.37 -29.31
N SER A 24 8.89 10.96 -28.30
CA SER A 24 9.88 10.23 -27.50
C SER A 24 9.27 9.24 -26.50
N GLY A 25 8.03 9.45 -26.05
CA GLY A 25 7.34 8.52 -25.14
C GLY A 25 6.83 7.25 -25.82
N GLU A 26 6.56 7.33 -27.12
CA GLU A 26 6.14 6.19 -27.94
C GLU A 26 7.30 5.27 -28.32
N ARG A 27 8.55 5.76 -28.23
CA ARG A 27 9.72 4.96 -28.56
C ARG A 27 10.00 3.94 -27.48
N ASN A 28 10.54 2.81 -27.93
CA ASN A 28 11.12 1.85 -27.02
C ASN A 28 12.54 2.30 -26.62
N ILE A 29 13.06 1.72 -25.54
CA ILE A 29 14.35 2.14 -24.97
C ILE A 29 15.52 1.90 -25.94
N LEU A 30 15.50 0.78 -26.67
CA LEU A 30 16.56 0.43 -27.61
C LEU A 30 16.61 1.41 -28.79
N ASP A 31 15.47 1.72 -29.39
CA ASP A 31 15.35 2.69 -30.48
C ASP A 31 15.78 4.08 -30.03
N TYR A 32 15.45 4.48 -28.81
CA TYR A 32 15.88 5.77 -28.26
C TYR A 32 17.41 5.89 -28.14
N VAL A 33 18.09 4.80 -27.77
CA VAL A 33 19.55 4.75 -27.69
C VAL A 33 20.18 4.72 -29.08
N LEU A 34 19.54 4.05 -30.05
CA LEU A 34 20.04 3.92 -31.42
C LEU A 34 19.80 5.17 -32.28
N VAL A 35 18.77 5.98 -32.00
CA VAL A 35 18.47 7.18 -32.79
C VAL A 35 19.39 8.35 -32.43
N GLY A 36 20.15 8.84 -33.43
CA GLY A 36 21.04 9.99 -33.28
C GLY A 36 22.43 9.61 -32.76
N SER A 37 22.94 8.44 -33.15
CA SER A 37 24.19 7.84 -32.67
C SER A 37 25.49 8.52 -33.15
N ASP A 38 25.41 9.67 -33.81
CA ASP A 38 26.59 10.31 -34.40
C ASP A 38 27.56 10.82 -33.32
N GLU A 39 27.06 11.07 -32.11
CA GLU A 39 27.86 11.48 -30.95
C GLU A 39 27.80 10.45 -29.81
N ILE A 40 28.93 9.80 -29.55
CA ILE A 40 29.09 8.78 -28.48
C ILE A 40 28.75 9.34 -27.09
N GLN A 41 28.92 10.65 -26.87
CA GLN A 41 28.64 11.29 -25.59
C GLN A 41 27.14 11.24 -25.24
N HIS A 42 26.24 11.55 -26.18
CA HIS A 42 24.80 11.47 -25.96
C HIS A 42 24.33 10.05 -25.67
N VAL A 43 24.86 9.07 -26.40
CA VAL A 43 24.57 7.64 -26.15
C VAL A 43 24.96 7.26 -24.72
N ARG A 44 26.13 7.70 -24.25
CA ARG A 44 26.61 7.42 -22.89
C ARG A 44 25.71 8.05 -21.83
N MET A 45 25.28 9.31 -22.01
CA MET A 45 24.38 9.99 -21.06
C MET A 45 23.03 9.28 -20.97
N ARG A 46 22.40 8.99 -22.11
CA ARG A 46 21.13 8.23 -22.18
C ARG A 46 21.23 6.88 -21.48
N MET A 47 22.29 6.12 -21.74
CA MET A 47 22.50 4.82 -21.10
C MET A 47 22.68 4.96 -19.58
N GLN A 48 23.36 6.00 -19.10
CA GLN A 48 23.52 6.22 -17.66
C GLN A 48 22.17 6.49 -16.97
N GLY A 49 21.31 7.33 -17.55
CA GLY A 49 19.97 7.60 -17.01
C GLY A 49 19.12 6.33 -16.94
N LEU A 50 19.10 5.56 -18.05
CA LEU A 50 18.37 4.30 -18.13
C LEU A 50 18.87 3.25 -17.12
N TYR A 51 20.19 3.10 -16.97
CA TYR A 51 20.76 2.17 -15.98
C TYR A 51 20.42 2.57 -14.55
N ARG A 52 20.44 3.87 -14.21
CA ARG A 52 20.05 4.34 -12.88
C ARG A 52 18.60 4.00 -12.58
N GLN A 53 17.69 4.28 -13.50
CA GLN A 53 16.27 3.94 -13.35
C GLN A 53 16.06 2.42 -13.25
N LEU A 54 16.74 1.63 -14.08
CA LEU A 54 16.67 0.17 -14.05
C LEU A 54 17.15 -0.41 -12.71
N VAL A 55 18.29 0.05 -12.19
CA VAL A 55 18.82 -0.40 -10.89
C VAL A 55 17.82 -0.11 -9.78
N LEU A 56 17.25 1.10 -9.75
CA LEU A 56 16.22 1.46 -8.76
C LEU A 56 14.98 0.56 -8.87
N ASN A 57 14.48 0.31 -10.08
CA ASN A 57 13.35 -0.58 -10.31
C ASN A 57 13.64 -2.01 -9.85
N ILE A 58 14.85 -2.55 -10.11
CA ILE A 58 15.25 -3.88 -9.65
C ILE A 58 15.26 -3.96 -8.12
N LEU A 59 15.83 -2.96 -7.44
CA LEU A 59 15.86 -2.91 -5.98
C LEU A 59 14.44 -2.86 -5.39
N ILE A 60 13.58 -1.99 -5.95
CA ILE A 60 12.17 -1.88 -5.55
C ILE A 60 11.45 -3.22 -5.75
N SER A 61 11.62 -3.87 -6.90
CA SER A 61 10.98 -5.15 -7.20
C SER A 61 11.50 -6.30 -6.36
N ALA A 62 12.76 -6.28 -5.92
CA ALA A 62 13.28 -7.27 -4.97
C ALA A 62 12.56 -7.17 -3.61
N VAL A 63 12.29 -5.96 -3.13
CA VAL A 63 11.48 -5.73 -1.92
C VAL A 63 10.04 -6.20 -2.12
N PHE A 64 9.44 -5.91 -3.29
CA PHE A 64 8.10 -6.42 -3.61
C PHE A 64 8.03 -7.94 -3.71
N LEU A 65 9.07 -8.61 -4.20
CA LEU A 65 9.14 -10.07 -4.23
C LEU A 65 9.14 -10.65 -2.80
N PHE A 66 9.86 -10.00 -1.88
CA PHE A 66 9.84 -10.38 -0.48
C PHE A 66 8.45 -10.18 0.16
N ASN A 67 7.81 -9.04 -0.10
CA ASN A 67 6.45 -8.76 0.34
C ASN A 67 5.43 -9.75 -0.25
N PHE A 68 5.58 -10.09 -1.53
CA PHE A 68 4.74 -11.06 -2.23
C PHE A 68 4.84 -12.45 -1.61
N ASN A 69 6.05 -12.90 -1.28
CA ASN A 69 6.26 -14.18 -0.58
C ASN A 69 5.56 -14.20 0.81
N ARG A 70 5.64 -13.10 1.56
CA ARG A 70 4.90 -12.96 2.84
C ARG A 70 3.39 -12.96 2.64
N ALA A 71 2.90 -12.21 1.65
CA ALA A 71 1.48 -12.14 1.32
C ALA A 71 0.93 -13.50 0.86
N ILE A 72 1.68 -14.29 0.10
CA ILE A 72 1.31 -15.68 -0.25
C ILE A 72 1.17 -16.54 0.99
N ARG A 73 2.12 -16.48 1.94
CA ARG A 73 2.02 -17.24 3.20
C ARG A 73 0.77 -16.87 4.00
N MET A 74 0.44 -15.57 4.05
CA MET A 74 -0.81 -15.08 4.64
C MET A 74 -2.04 -15.59 3.87
N MET A 75 -2.04 -15.53 2.55
CA MET A 75 -3.17 -16.00 1.75
C MET A 75 -3.41 -17.50 1.92
N ARG A 76 -2.34 -18.32 1.85
CA ARG A 76 -2.43 -19.79 1.95
C ARG A 76 -3.10 -20.26 3.24
N THR A 77 -2.82 -19.62 4.38
CA THR A 77 -3.42 -20.07 5.64
C THR A 77 -4.85 -19.53 5.87
N ARG A 78 -5.28 -18.44 5.17
CA ARG A 78 -6.66 -17.89 5.24
C ARG A 78 -6.98 -17.06 3.99
N TRP A 79 -7.42 -17.74 2.94
CA TRP A 79 -7.73 -17.14 1.64
C TRP A 79 -8.99 -16.25 1.64
N LYS A 80 -9.88 -16.41 2.62
CA LYS A 80 -11.14 -15.64 2.69
C LYS A 80 -11.01 -14.25 3.33
N THR A 81 -9.83 -13.88 3.85
CA THR A 81 -9.65 -12.58 4.53
C THR A 81 -9.22 -11.51 3.54
N LEU A 82 -10.01 -10.45 3.43
CA LEU A 82 -9.77 -9.31 2.53
C LEU A 82 -8.36 -8.68 2.65
N PRO A 83 -7.75 -8.50 3.85
CA PRO A 83 -6.40 -7.95 3.96
C PRO A 83 -5.33 -8.79 3.28
N SER A 84 -5.50 -10.11 3.19
CA SER A 84 -4.55 -11.00 2.49
C SER A 84 -4.52 -10.67 0.99
N TRP A 85 -5.69 -10.43 0.38
CA TRP A 85 -5.80 -10.03 -1.03
C TRP A 85 -5.23 -8.64 -1.26
N CYS A 86 -5.61 -7.67 -0.42
CA CYS A 86 -5.09 -6.30 -0.51
C CYS A 86 -3.59 -6.19 -0.23
N CYS A 87 -2.95 -7.17 0.43
CA CYS A 87 -1.49 -7.24 0.55
C CYS A 87 -0.83 -7.94 -0.65
N LEU A 88 -1.48 -8.97 -1.18
CA LEU A 88 -0.95 -9.78 -2.29
C LEU A 88 -0.96 -9.01 -3.61
N LEU A 89 -2.08 -8.37 -3.93
CA LEU A 89 -2.31 -7.76 -5.23
C LEU A 89 -1.34 -6.59 -5.51
N PRO A 90 -1.08 -5.65 -4.59
CA PRO A 90 -0.03 -4.65 -4.78
C PRO A 90 1.36 -5.26 -4.90
N SER A 91 1.68 -6.24 -4.04
CA SER A 91 2.98 -6.92 -4.10
C SER A 91 3.22 -7.61 -5.45
N LEU A 92 2.18 -8.21 -6.03
CA LEU A 92 2.21 -8.78 -7.37
C LEU A 92 2.45 -7.70 -8.43
N CYS A 93 1.75 -6.56 -8.37
CA CYS A 93 1.95 -5.45 -9.30
C CYS A 93 3.40 -4.93 -9.25
N GLY A 94 3.99 -4.80 -8.05
CA GLY A 94 5.39 -4.39 -7.89
C GLY A 94 6.42 -5.40 -8.47
N VAL A 95 6.13 -6.70 -8.39
CA VAL A 95 6.94 -7.73 -9.06
C VAL A 95 6.80 -7.64 -10.58
N LEU A 96 5.57 -7.45 -11.08
CA LEU A 96 5.31 -7.31 -12.50
C LEU A 96 5.98 -6.05 -13.09
N ILE A 97 6.01 -4.92 -12.36
CA ILE A 97 6.80 -3.74 -12.76
C ILE A 97 8.28 -4.11 -12.98
N GLY A 98 8.88 -4.89 -12.07
CA GLY A 98 10.28 -5.31 -12.20
C GLY A 98 10.52 -6.19 -13.42
N ILE A 99 9.61 -7.13 -13.67
CA ILE A 99 9.66 -7.97 -14.86
C ILE A 99 9.55 -7.11 -16.12
N LEU A 100 8.63 -6.14 -16.16
CA LEU A 100 8.48 -5.23 -17.29
C LEU A 100 9.70 -4.32 -17.48
N ALA A 101 10.31 -3.85 -16.39
CA ALA A 101 11.54 -3.07 -16.44
C ALA A 101 12.69 -3.87 -17.06
N VAL A 102 12.86 -5.13 -16.67
CA VAL A 102 13.88 -6.01 -17.29
C VAL A 102 13.50 -6.36 -18.73
N ALA A 103 12.24 -6.67 -19.00
CA ALA A 103 11.74 -7.01 -20.34
C ALA A 103 11.91 -5.85 -21.33
N SER A 104 11.87 -4.60 -20.86
CA SER A 104 12.09 -3.41 -21.70
C SER A 104 13.48 -3.35 -22.34
N LEU A 105 14.44 -4.15 -21.87
CA LEU A 105 15.78 -4.28 -22.45
C LEU A 105 15.85 -5.25 -23.63
N PHE A 106 14.83 -6.06 -23.86
CA PHE A 106 14.81 -7.09 -24.89
C PHE A 106 13.85 -6.74 -26.04
N PRO A 107 14.21 -6.99 -27.31
CA PRO A 107 13.28 -6.87 -28.44
C PRO A 107 12.25 -8.02 -28.46
N PRO A 108 10.96 -7.77 -28.77
CA PRO A 108 10.32 -6.45 -28.91
C PRO A 108 10.16 -5.78 -27.54
N SER A 109 10.60 -4.53 -27.45
CA SER A 109 10.61 -3.77 -26.19
C SER A 109 9.34 -2.94 -26.01
N ILE A 110 8.98 -2.72 -24.75
CA ILE A 110 7.79 -1.96 -24.35
C ILE A 110 8.07 -0.46 -24.53
N SER A 111 7.09 0.31 -25.04
CA SER A 111 7.22 1.76 -25.12
C SER A 111 7.25 2.40 -23.73
N CYS A 112 7.99 3.50 -23.59
CA CYS A 112 8.10 4.21 -22.30
C CYS A 112 6.72 4.63 -21.77
N ARG A 113 5.80 5.10 -22.63
CA ARG A 113 4.41 5.40 -22.25
C ARG A 113 3.69 4.21 -21.63
N THR A 114 3.78 3.03 -22.26
CA THR A 114 3.10 1.83 -21.75
C THR A 114 3.65 1.42 -20.39
N ALA A 115 4.97 1.48 -20.20
CA ALA A 115 5.60 1.21 -18.92
C ALA A 115 5.15 2.22 -17.84
N ALA A 116 5.15 3.52 -18.16
CA ALA A 116 4.69 4.59 -17.28
C ALA A 116 3.21 4.41 -16.86
N TRP A 117 2.34 4.05 -17.81
CA TRP A 117 0.93 3.77 -17.52
C TRP A 117 0.74 2.57 -16.59
N TYR A 118 1.51 1.51 -16.80
CA TYR A 118 1.48 0.34 -15.92
C TYR A 118 1.93 0.68 -14.50
N VAL A 119 3.00 1.47 -14.36
CA VAL A 119 3.47 1.98 -13.06
C VAL A 119 2.39 2.83 -12.39
N GLY A 120 1.79 3.78 -13.13
CA GLY A 120 0.69 4.62 -12.61
C GLY A 120 -0.52 3.82 -12.14
N PHE A 121 -0.93 2.80 -12.90
CA PHE A 121 -1.98 1.86 -12.52
C PHE A 121 -1.63 1.13 -11.23
N ALA A 122 -0.44 0.51 -11.17
CA ALA A 122 0.00 -0.30 -10.04
C ALA A 122 0.06 0.52 -8.74
N VAL A 123 0.58 1.76 -8.80
CA VAL A 123 0.66 2.62 -7.61
C VAL A 123 -0.73 3.04 -7.14
N THR A 124 -1.61 3.48 -8.05
CA THR A 124 -2.98 3.87 -7.69
C THR A 124 -3.74 2.69 -7.10
N PHE A 125 -3.63 1.52 -7.73
CA PHE A 125 -4.28 0.31 -7.27
C PHE A 125 -3.78 -0.14 -5.89
N SER A 126 -2.48 0.02 -5.62
CA SER A 126 -1.96 -0.19 -4.28
C SER A 126 -2.50 0.81 -3.27
N LEU A 127 -2.58 2.09 -3.62
CA LEU A 127 -3.11 3.12 -2.73
C LEU A 127 -4.54 2.76 -2.31
N MET A 128 -5.36 2.32 -3.27
CA MET A 128 -6.71 1.83 -2.99
C MET A 128 -6.70 0.61 -2.06
N CYS A 129 -5.83 -0.38 -2.30
CA CYS A 129 -5.70 -1.54 -1.42
C CYS A 129 -5.30 -1.16 0.01
N ASN A 130 -4.39 -0.20 0.16
CA ASN A 130 -3.96 0.32 1.45
C ASN A 130 -5.13 1.02 2.17
N SER A 131 -5.82 1.92 1.47
CA SER A 131 -7.02 2.60 1.95
C SER A 131 -8.10 1.63 2.42
N VAL A 132 -8.33 0.54 1.66
CA VAL A 132 -9.32 -0.49 2.02
C VAL A 132 -8.92 -1.26 3.28
N ILE A 133 -7.64 -1.62 3.45
CA ILE A 133 -7.16 -2.30 4.67
C ILE A 133 -7.39 -1.41 5.90
N VAL A 134 -7.04 -0.13 5.80
CA VAL A 134 -7.22 0.83 6.90
C VAL A 134 -8.70 1.04 7.19
N LEU A 135 -9.54 1.20 6.16
CA LEU A 135 -10.99 1.31 6.30
C LEU A 135 -11.60 0.09 6.98
N GLN A 136 -11.19 -1.11 6.57
CA GLN A 136 -11.68 -2.35 7.18
C GLN A 136 -11.35 -2.41 8.67
N LYS A 137 -10.13 -2.00 9.06
CA LYS A 137 -9.73 -1.94 10.47
C LYS A 137 -10.54 -0.91 11.26
N ALA A 138 -10.69 0.30 10.72
CA ALA A 138 -11.50 1.35 11.33
C ALA A 138 -12.96 0.91 11.51
N TYR A 139 -13.55 0.29 10.48
CA TYR A 139 -14.90 -0.25 10.51
C TYR A 139 -15.08 -1.32 11.59
N LEU A 140 -14.15 -2.26 11.70
CA LEU A 140 -14.20 -3.30 12.74
C LEU A 140 -14.01 -2.71 14.14
N ALA A 141 -13.09 -1.77 14.31
CA ALA A 141 -12.75 -1.17 15.59
C ALA A 141 -13.87 -0.25 16.14
N LEU A 142 -14.69 0.36 15.26
CA LEU A 142 -15.87 1.14 15.65
C LEU A 142 -17.14 0.29 15.86
N CYS A 143 -17.04 -1.04 15.89
CA CYS A 143 -18.19 -1.95 15.99
C CYS A 143 -19.12 -1.93 14.76
N ARG A 144 -18.54 -1.85 13.55
CA ARG A 144 -19.24 -2.01 12.26
C ARG A 144 -20.33 -0.98 11.92
N PRO A 145 -20.17 0.32 12.20
CA PRO A 145 -21.15 1.31 11.79
C PRO A 145 -21.08 1.55 10.28
N ARG A 146 -22.22 1.45 9.59
CA ARG A 146 -22.30 1.58 8.12
C ARG A 146 -21.81 2.93 7.60
N TRP A 147 -21.96 4.00 8.38
CA TRP A 147 -21.55 5.35 7.98
C TRP A 147 -20.04 5.43 7.70
N VAL A 148 -19.20 4.70 8.44
CA VAL A 148 -17.74 4.70 8.24
C VAL A 148 -17.38 4.16 6.85
N LEU A 149 -18.09 3.13 6.40
CA LEU A 149 -17.90 2.56 5.07
C LEU A 149 -18.32 3.58 3.99
N VAL A 150 -19.48 4.21 4.14
CA VAL A 150 -19.97 5.22 3.17
C VAL A 150 -19.00 6.39 3.06
N VAL A 151 -18.61 6.97 4.20
CA VAL A 151 -17.69 8.12 4.25
C VAL A 151 -16.30 7.72 3.74
N GLY A 152 -15.79 6.55 4.15
CA GLY A 152 -14.50 6.05 3.69
C GLY A 152 -14.46 5.80 2.18
N VAL A 153 -15.49 5.18 1.61
CA VAL A 153 -15.61 4.98 0.16
C VAL A 153 -15.71 6.31 -0.59
N LEU A 154 -16.49 7.27 -0.06
CA LEU A 154 -16.60 8.61 -0.64
C LEU A 154 -15.22 9.29 -0.74
N PHE A 155 -14.39 9.19 0.30
CA PHE A 155 -13.03 9.75 0.29
C PHE A 155 -12.02 8.93 -0.54
N MET A 156 -12.29 7.66 -0.83
CA MET A 156 -11.45 6.85 -1.74
C MET A 156 -11.72 7.15 -3.22
N LEU A 157 -12.93 7.62 -3.60
CA LEU A 157 -13.27 7.90 -5.01
C LEU A 157 -12.31 8.91 -5.69
N PRO A 158 -11.91 10.04 -5.07
CA PRO A 158 -10.94 10.96 -5.64
C PRO A 158 -9.58 10.32 -5.96
N GLN A 159 -9.19 9.25 -5.25
CA GLN A 159 -7.92 8.53 -5.52
C GLN A 159 -7.95 7.82 -6.88
N LEU A 160 -9.11 7.31 -7.31
CA LEU A 160 -9.28 6.80 -8.67
C LEU A 160 -9.20 7.92 -9.71
N GLY A 161 -9.73 9.09 -9.36
CA GLY A 161 -9.62 10.29 -10.21
C GLY A 161 -8.18 10.71 -10.46
N PHE A 162 -7.28 10.54 -9.48
CA PHE A 162 -5.85 10.89 -9.65
C PHE A 162 -5.22 10.15 -10.83
N MET A 163 -5.49 8.86 -10.94
CA MET A 163 -4.98 8.03 -12.03
C MET A 163 -5.54 8.46 -13.38
N TYR A 164 -6.86 8.72 -13.43
CA TYR A 164 -7.50 9.18 -14.65
C TYR A 164 -6.93 10.53 -15.13
N VAL A 165 -6.79 11.49 -14.23
CA VAL A 165 -6.21 12.81 -14.54
C VAL A 165 -4.74 12.69 -14.92
N SER A 166 -3.97 11.89 -14.18
CA SER A 166 -2.56 11.63 -14.45
C SER A 166 -2.37 11.08 -15.87
N TRP A 167 -3.18 10.09 -16.27
CA TRP A 167 -3.13 9.53 -17.62
C TRP A 167 -3.55 10.52 -18.71
N LEU A 168 -4.56 11.35 -18.44
CA LEU A 168 -5.06 12.27 -19.46
C LEU A 168 -4.17 13.47 -19.72
N VAL A 169 -3.50 13.98 -18.67
CA VAL A 169 -2.86 15.30 -18.70
C VAL A 169 -1.33 15.21 -18.69
N SER A 170 -0.75 14.05 -18.34
CA SER A 170 0.71 13.96 -18.15
C SER A 170 1.38 13.32 -19.36
N PRO A 171 2.12 14.09 -20.19
CA PRO A 171 2.90 13.51 -21.26
C PRO A 171 4.07 12.72 -20.69
N VAL A 172 4.44 11.67 -21.42
CA VAL A 172 5.55 10.78 -21.07
C VAL A 172 6.66 10.99 -22.08
N THR A 173 7.88 11.20 -21.61
CA THR A 173 9.04 11.41 -22.47
C THR A 173 10.21 10.54 -22.03
N LEU A 174 11.07 10.17 -22.98
CA LEU A 174 12.42 9.67 -22.68
C LEU A 174 13.37 10.86 -22.61
N GLU A 175 14.08 10.99 -21.49
CA GLU A 175 15.10 12.01 -21.22
C GLU A 175 16.47 11.36 -21.02
N GLU A 176 17.55 12.10 -21.30
CA GLU A 176 18.91 11.57 -21.22
C GLU A 176 19.34 11.25 -19.79
N ASP A 177 18.97 12.09 -18.81
CA ASP A 177 19.45 11.97 -17.43
C ASP A 177 18.64 10.99 -16.55
N SER A 178 17.35 10.86 -16.84
CA SER A 178 16.38 10.20 -15.97
C SER A 178 15.74 8.95 -16.59
N GLY A 179 15.89 8.77 -17.91
CA GLY A 179 15.23 7.70 -18.66
C GLY A 179 13.77 8.04 -18.93
N CYS A 180 12.87 7.13 -18.58
CA CYS A 180 11.43 7.27 -18.81
C CYS A 180 10.78 8.11 -17.70
N THR A 181 10.32 9.31 -18.07
CA THR A 181 9.82 10.34 -17.14
C THR A 181 8.41 10.77 -17.52
N ILE A 182 7.58 10.95 -16.49
CA ILE A 182 6.21 11.47 -16.61
C ILE A 182 6.23 12.93 -16.19
N HIS A 183 5.76 13.81 -17.05
CA HIS A 183 5.65 15.25 -16.77
C HIS A 183 4.30 15.56 -16.17
N TYR A 184 4.24 15.62 -14.84
CA TYR A 184 3.01 15.95 -14.14
C TYR A 184 2.72 17.45 -14.22
N PRO A 185 1.46 17.86 -14.47
CA PRO A 185 1.10 19.26 -14.41
C PRO A 185 1.17 19.78 -12.96
N HIS A 186 1.44 21.08 -12.78
CA HIS A 186 1.65 21.68 -11.46
C HIS A 186 0.51 21.47 -10.46
N PHE A 187 -0.73 21.27 -10.91
CA PHE A 187 -1.87 21.04 -10.04
C PHE A 187 -1.98 19.57 -9.55
N LEU A 188 -1.34 18.61 -10.22
CA LEU A 188 -1.48 17.19 -9.93
C LEU A 188 -0.96 16.80 -8.53
N PRO A 189 0.20 17.31 -8.06
CA PRO A 189 0.66 17.09 -6.68
C PRO A 189 -0.36 17.55 -5.64
N PHE A 190 -0.99 18.71 -5.86
CA PHE A 190 -2.01 19.24 -4.97
C PHE A 190 -3.29 18.41 -5.01
N TYR A 191 -3.69 17.92 -6.19
CA TYR A 191 -4.81 17.00 -6.32
C TYR A 191 -4.54 15.69 -5.56
N TRP A 192 -3.35 15.11 -5.73
CA TRP A 192 -2.94 13.89 -5.03
C TRP A 192 -2.97 14.09 -3.51
N PHE A 193 -2.34 15.16 -3.02
CA PHE A 193 -2.34 15.53 -1.61
C PHE A 193 -3.77 15.74 -1.09
N GLY A 194 -4.59 16.50 -1.80
CA GLY A 194 -6.00 16.74 -1.46
C GLY A 194 -6.87 15.48 -1.48
N SER A 195 -6.52 14.47 -2.28
CA SER A 195 -7.24 13.18 -2.30
C SER A 195 -6.83 12.22 -1.19
N THR A 196 -5.60 12.35 -0.68
CA THR A 196 -5.03 11.43 0.33
C THR A 196 -5.13 11.98 1.75
N MET A 197 -4.95 13.28 1.93
CA MET A 197 -4.96 13.95 3.23
C MET A 197 -6.30 13.79 3.98
N PRO A 198 -7.49 14.00 3.38
CA PRO A 198 -8.75 13.85 4.12
C PRO A 198 -8.97 12.43 4.63
N LEU A 199 -8.58 11.42 3.84
CA LEU A 199 -8.70 10.02 4.23
C LEU A 199 -7.75 9.69 5.39
N ASN A 200 -6.51 10.18 5.33
CA ASN A 200 -5.53 10.02 6.40
C ASN A 200 -6.00 10.71 7.69
N ILE A 201 -6.50 11.95 7.62
CA ILE A 201 -7.03 12.67 8.77
C ILE A 201 -8.23 11.94 9.38
N LEU A 202 -9.17 11.47 8.55
CA LEU A 202 -10.33 10.71 8.99
C LEU A 202 -9.90 9.46 9.76
N PHE A 203 -8.99 8.65 9.19
CA PHE A 203 -8.54 7.43 9.85
C PHE A 203 -7.72 7.72 11.11
N SER A 204 -6.82 8.70 11.08
CA SER A 204 -6.09 9.13 12.27
C SER A 204 -7.06 9.57 13.38
N GLY A 205 -8.08 10.36 13.08
CA GLY A 205 -9.10 10.77 14.04
C GLY A 205 -9.86 9.58 14.64
N ILE A 206 -10.28 8.63 13.81
CA ILE A 206 -10.95 7.40 14.26
C ILE A 206 -10.03 6.58 15.17
N PHE A 207 -8.78 6.33 14.77
CA PHE A 207 -7.85 5.55 15.58
C PHE A 207 -7.49 6.25 16.89
N SER A 208 -7.28 7.57 16.89
CA SER A 208 -7.05 8.35 18.10
C SER A 208 -8.23 8.28 19.06
N TYR A 209 -9.47 8.38 18.56
CA TYR A 209 -10.67 8.24 19.37
C TYR A 209 -10.78 6.83 20.00
N ILE A 210 -10.54 5.79 19.22
CA ILE A 210 -10.58 4.40 19.71
C ILE A 210 -9.47 4.17 20.74
N ALA A 211 -8.26 4.66 20.46
CA ALA A 211 -7.13 4.57 21.38
C ALA A 211 -7.46 5.23 22.72
N TYR A 212 -8.05 6.43 22.69
CA TYR A 212 -8.49 7.15 23.89
C TYR A 212 -9.56 6.37 24.68
N LYS A 213 -10.58 5.84 23.99
CA LYS A 213 -11.65 5.05 24.64
C LYS A 213 -11.12 3.76 25.27
N GLN A 214 -10.20 3.07 24.60
CA GLN A 214 -9.58 1.87 25.13
C GLN A 214 -8.65 2.16 26.32
N TYR A 215 -7.91 3.28 26.27
CA TYR A 215 -7.07 3.75 27.37
C TYR A 215 -7.91 3.94 28.65
N GLN A 216 -9.09 4.56 28.54
CA GLN A 216 -9.99 4.73 29.68
C GLN A 216 -10.58 3.41 30.20
N SER A 217 -10.73 2.38 29.37
CA SER A 217 -11.45 1.14 29.74
C SER A 217 -10.57 0.03 30.32
N PHE A 218 -9.35 -0.16 29.79
CA PHE A 218 -8.53 -1.35 30.07
C PHE A 218 -7.28 -1.10 30.93
N GLY A 219 -7.03 0.15 31.33
CA GLY A 219 -5.80 0.51 32.03
C GLY A 219 -4.56 0.51 31.12
N SER A 220 -3.40 0.88 31.67
CA SER A 220 -2.23 1.30 30.87
C SER A 220 -1.44 0.17 30.22
N GLU A 221 -1.26 -1.00 30.85
CA GLU A 221 -0.20 -1.95 30.43
C GLU A 221 -0.51 -2.76 29.16
N ALA A 222 -1.67 -3.42 29.10
CA ALA A 222 -2.05 -4.21 27.91
C ALA A 222 -2.35 -3.28 26.72
N TRP A 223 -2.93 -2.12 27.01
CA TRP A 223 -3.18 -1.08 26.02
C TRP A 223 -1.89 -0.54 25.43
N MET A 224 -0.86 -0.26 26.24
CA MET A 224 0.40 0.31 25.77
C MET A 224 1.08 -0.58 24.71
N ARG A 225 0.99 -1.91 24.83
CA ARG A 225 1.57 -2.81 23.82
C ARG A 225 0.79 -2.81 22.52
N MET A 226 -0.54 -2.91 22.58
CA MET A 226 -1.39 -2.97 21.37
C MET A 226 -1.44 -1.63 20.64
N ALA A 227 -1.54 -0.52 21.39
CA ALA A 227 -1.57 0.82 20.85
C ALA A 227 -0.23 1.17 20.20
N ARG A 228 0.91 0.76 20.78
CA ARG A 228 2.24 1.02 20.22
C ARG A 228 2.37 0.45 18.81
N ASP A 229 2.02 -0.81 18.59
CA ASP A 229 2.21 -1.44 17.28
C ASP A 229 1.24 -0.89 16.20
N GLY A 230 -0.03 -0.69 16.57
CA GLY A 230 -1.04 -0.19 15.64
C GLY A 230 -0.87 1.29 15.29
N ILE A 231 -0.74 2.15 16.30
CA ILE A 231 -0.64 3.61 16.11
C ILE A 231 0.70 3.95 15.46
N GLN A 232 1.81 3.34 15.88
CA GLN A 232 3.12 3.62 15.28
C GLN A 232 3.14 3.27 13.79
N THR A 233 2.56 2.13 13.39
CA THR A 233 2.46 1.75 11.97
C THR A 233 1.66 2.77 11.17
N MET A 234 0.48 3.19 11.68
CA MET A 234 -0.36 4.17 10.98
C MET A 234 0.30 5.55 10.91
N CYS A 235 0.91 6.02 12.01
CA CYS A 235 1.68 7.27 12.03
C CYS A 235 2.86 7.21 11.06
N LEU A 236 3.57 6.09 10.99
CA LEU A 236 4.69 5.93 10.06
C LEU A 236 4.25 6.03 8.60
N VAL A 237 3.10 5.43 8.24
CA VAL A 237 2.52 5.57 6.90
C VAL A 237 2.14 7.03 6.60
N VAL A 238 1.47 7.71 7.53
CA VAL A 238 1.09 9.13 7.34
C VAL A 238 2.33 10.01 7.20
N LEU A 239 3.36 9.79 8.02
CA LEU A 239 4.63 10.51 7.92
C LEU A 239 5.35 10.24 6.60
N CYS A 240 5.35 8.98 6.12
CA CYS A 240 5.92 8.62 4.83
C CYS A 240 5.22 9.40 3.69
N ASN A 241 3.88 9.41 3.68
CA ASN A 241 3.11 10.16 2.69
C ASN A 241 3.39 11.68 2.75
N ILE A 242 3.49 12.26 3.95
CA ILE A 242 3.79 13.70 4.13
C ILE A 242 5.21 14.02 3.62
N MET A 243 6.20 13.18 3.96
CA MET A 243 7.57 13.36 3.47
C MET A 243 7.64 13.21 1.95
N CYS A 244 6.95 12.23 1.37
CA CYS A 244 6.86 12.06 -0.08
C CYS A 244 6.20 13.28 -0.75
N ALA A 245 5.07 13.75 -0.21
CA ALA A 245 4.40 14.96 -0.69
C ALA A 245 5.32 16.17 -0.70
N THR A 246 6.07 16.36 0.40
CA THR A 246 7.01 17.45 0.58
C THR A 246 8.11 17.39 -0.47
N VAL A 247 8.76 16.23 -0.63
CA VAL A 247 9.80 16.00 -1.64
C VAL A 247 9.29 16.30 -3.05
N LEU A 248 8.06 15.89 -3.35
CA LEU A 248 7.46 16.04 -4.68
C LEU A 248 7.07 17.50 -4.97
N VAL A 249 6.45 18.21 -4.02
CA VAL A 249 6.08 19.63 -4.16
C VAL A 249 7.31 20.52 -4.31
N PHE A 250 8.38 20.24 -3.56
CA PHE A 250 9.62 20.99 -3.65
C PHE A 250 10.55 20.52 -4.79
N HIS A 251 10.11 19.54 -5.60
CA HIS A 251 10.90 18.94 -6.67
C HIS A 251 12.32 18.53 -6.22
N VAL A 252 12.44 18.00 -5.00
CA VAL A 252 13.73 17.58 -4.44
C VAL A 252 14.27 16.42 -5.28
N GLY A 253 15.39 16.65 -5.97
CA GLY A 253 15.99 15.66 -6.89
C GLY A 253 15.63 15.84 -8.37
N GLY A 254 14.93 16.92 -8.75
CA GLY A 254 14.64 17.23 -10.15
C GLY A 254 13.83 16.12 -10.83
N HIS A 255 14.30 15.61 -11.97
CA HIS A 255 13.64 14.55 -12.73
C HIS A 255 13.53 13.21 -11.97
N LEU A 256 14.37 12.99 -10.96
CA LEU A 256 14.28 11.80 -10.09
C LEU A 256 13.12 11.90 -9.07
N SER A 257 12.40 13.03 -9.01
CA SER A 257 11.21 13.20 -8.14
C SER A 257 10.19 12.07 -8.34
N ASN A 258 10.03 11.59 -9.58
CA ASN A 258 9.13 10.51 -9.93
C ASN A 258 9.48 9.18 -9.26
N MET A 259 10.77 8.93 -8.99
CA MET A 259 11.22 7.72 -8.31
C MET A 259 10.85 7.73 -6.82
N PHE A 260 10.75 8.90 -6.20
CA PHE A 260 10.30 9.00 -4.80
C PHE A 260 8.86 8.50 -4.62
N PHE A 261 8.01 8.64 -5.63
CA PHE A 261 6.66 8.07 -5.61
C PHE A 261 6.68 6.54 -5.59
N ALA A 262 7.56 5.92 -6.36
CA ALA A 262 7.75 4.47 -6.36
C ALA A 262 8.38 3.96 -5.04
N ILE A 263 9.30 4.74 -4.46
CA ILE A 263 9.92 4.43 -3.16
C ILE A 263 8.89 4.54 -2.03
N ASP A 264 8.09 5.60 -1.99
CA ASP A 264 7.01 5.76 -1.02
C ASP A 264 6.01 4.61 -1.09
N TYR A 265 5.62 4.24 -2.32
CA TYR A 265 4.79 3.08 -2.59
C TYR A 265 5.41 1.77 -2.04
N MET A 266 6.71 1.55 -2.28
CA MET A 266 7.45 0.39 -1.76
C MET A 266 7.46 0.37 -0.22
N ILE A 267 7.77 1.49 0.41
CA ILE A 267 7.84 1.61 1.87
C ILE A 267 6.47 1.35 2.49
N THR A 268 5.42 2.02 2.00
CA THR A 268 4.06 1.88 2.52
C THR A 268 3.55 0.44 2.38
N THR A 269 3.78 -0.20 1.24
CA THR A 269 3.40 -1.62 1.05
C THR A 269 4.16 -2.54 2.00
N THR A 270 5.46 -2.31 2.19
CA THR A 270 6.29 -3.11 3.11
C THR A 270 5.81 -2.99 4.55
N ILE A 271 5.53 -1.77 5.02
CA ILE A 271 5.00 -1.50 6.35
C ILE A 271 3.65 -2.24 6.54
N LEU A 272 2.75 -2.14 5.56
CA LEU A 272 1.42 -2.72 5.67
C LEU A 272 1.43 -4.25 5.64
N VAL A 273 2.20 -4.84 4.73
CA VAL A 273 2.38 -6.30 4.65
C VAL A 273 3.00 -6.83 5.93
N HIS A 274 4.05 -6.17 6.45
CA HIS A 274 4.69 -6.55 7.70
C HIS A 274 3.71 -6.48 8.88
N HIS A 275 2.97 -5.38 9.00
CA HIS A 275 2.00 -5.20 10.08
C HIS A 275 0.85 -6.22 10.01
N CYS A 276 0.29 -6.50 8.82
CA CYS A 276 -0.74 -7.53 8.66
C CYS A 276 -0.19 -8.95 8.89
N TYR A 277 1.08 -9.19 8.59
CA TYR A 277 1.75 -10.45 8.89
C TYR A 277 1.93 -10.65 10.41
N GLN A 278 2.43 -9.64 11.12
CA GLN A 278 2.64 -9.69 12.58
C GLN A 278 1.33 -9.88 13.36
N LEU A 279 0.29 -9.11 13.04
CA LEU A 279 -1.03 -9.25 13.68
C LEU A 279 -1.58 -10.67 13.56
N ARG A 280 -1.25 -11.35 12.46
CA ARG A 280 -1.68 -12.71 12.21
C ARG A 280 -0.90 -13.73 13.02
N GLU A 281 0.42 -13.57 13.15
CA GLU A 281 1.24 -14.44 14.00
C GLU A 281 0.78 -14.35 15.46
N LEU A 282 0.57 -13.14 15.97
CA LEU A 282 0.04 -12.91 17.31
C LEU A 282 -1.33 -13.56 17.52
N ALA A 283 -2.23 -13.46 16.54
CA ALA A 283 -3.53 -14.14 16.59
C ALA A 283 -3.41 -15.68 16.56
N GLY A 284 -2.37 -16.22 15.91
CA GLY A 284 -2.07 -17.64 15.89
C GLY A 284 -1.55 -18.16 17.24
N GLU A 285 -0.64 -17.40 17.85
CA GLU A 285 -0.05 -17.72 19.16
C GLU A 285 -1.10 -17.68 20.28
N SER A 286 -1.96 -16.66 20.29
CA SER A 286 -3.06 -16.54 21.26
C SER A 286 -3.99 -17.78 21.22
N LYS A 287 -4.34 -18.26 20.02
CA LYS A 287 -5.15 -19.47 19.86
C LYS A 287 -4.44 -20.73 20.36
N ARG A 288 -3.13 -20.85 20.13
CA ARG A 288 -2.33 -21.99 20.63
C ARG A 288 -2.22 -21.97 22.15
N ALA A 289 -1.96 -20.81 22.75
CA ALA A 289 -1.89 -20.65 24.20
C ALA A 289 -3.23 -21.02 24.87
N SER A 290 -4.34 -20.55 24.31
CA SER A 290 -5.69 -20.89 24.79
C SER A 290 -6.00 -22.39 24.67
N LYS A 291 -5.59 -23.05 23.57
CA LYS A 291 -5.75 -24.49 23.41
C LYS A 291 -4.95 -25.27 24.45
N ASN A 292 -3.71 -24.84 24.72
CA ASN A 292 -2.84 -25.47 25.70
C ASN A 292 -3.36 -25.31 27.14
N SER A 293 -3.92 -24.14 27.49
CA SER A 293 -4.54 -23.94 28.81
C SER A 293 -5.77 -24.81 28.99
N LEU A 294 -6.62 -24.95 27.96
CA LEU A 294 -7.78 -25.84 27.97
C LEU A 294 -7.37 -27.32 28.09
N SER A 295 -6.32 -27.77 27.40
CA SER A 295 -5.83 -29.14 27.55
C SER A 295 -5.26 -29.41 28.95
N HIS A 296 -4.55 -28.45 29.55
CA HIS A 296 -4.08 -28.58 30.93
C HIS A 296 -5.23 -28.62 31.93
N GLN A 297 -6.26 -27.78 31.73
CA GLN A 297 -7.43 -27.77 32.61
C GLN A 297 -8.22 -29.08 32.50
N ARG A 298 -8.31 -29.67 31.30
CA ARG A 298 -8.96 -30.98 31.09
C ARG A 298 -8.15 -32.14 31.68
N ALA A 299 -6.82 -32.07 31.63
CA ALA A 299 -5.94 -33.09 32.21
C ALA A 299 -5.95 -33.06 33.75
N ASN A 300 -6.13 -31.89 34.35
CA ASN A 300 -6.16 -31.70 35.80
C ASN A 300 -7.58 -31.73 36.39
N ALA A 301 -8.62 -31.84 35.57
CA ALA A 301 -9.98 -31.96 36.08
C ALA A 301 -10.13 -33.31 36.82
N PRO A 302 -10.58 -33.32 38.09
CA PRO A 302 -10.84 -34.57 38.79
C PRO A 302 -11.88 -35.39 38.00
N PRO A 303 -11.82 -36.74 38.03
CA PRO A 303 -12.80 -37.58 37.35
C PRO A 303 -14.19 -37.28 37.91
N SER A 304 -14.95 -36.46 37.18
CA SER A 304 -16.29 -36.09 37.56
C SER A 304 -17.20 -37.30 37.37
N HIS A 305 -17.86 -37.74 38.45
CA HIS A 305 -19.00 -38.64 38.38
C HIS A 305 -20.02 -38.07 37.37
N TYR A 306 -20.14 -38.70 36.20
CA TYR A 306 -21.02 -38.29 35.13
C TYR A 306 -22.47 -38.25 35.61
N SER A 307 -23.02 -37.07 35.81
CA SER A 307 -24.46 -36.87 35.77
C SER A 307 -24.81 -36.36 34.37
N ALA A 308 -25.44 -37.22 33.58
CA ALA A 308 -25.88 -36.93 32.23
C ALA A 308 -27.03 -35.92 32.28
N HIS A 309 -26.71 -34.62 32.35
CA HIS A 309 -27.71 -33.57 32.19
C HIS A 309 -27.31 -32.63 31.05
N ASP A 310 -28.13 -32.74 30.01
CA ASP A 310 -28.32 -31.94 28.79
C ASP A 310 -27.45 -30.68 28.66
N SER A 311 -26.53 -30.69 27.69
CA SER A 311 -25.66 -29.56 27.33
C SER A 311 -25.71 -29.32 25.83
N ARG A 312 -26.71 -28.55 25.38
CA ARG A 312 -26.65 -27.86 24.08
C ARG A 312 -25.62 -26.73 24.18
N GLN A 313 -24.36 -27.03 23.88
CA GLN A 313 -23.34 -26.01 23.66
C GLN A 313 -23.60 -25.33 22.30
N ILE A 314 -23.97 -24.06 22.36
CA ILE A 314 -24.02 -23.17 21.20
C ILE A 314 -22.56 -22.91 20.78
N GLU A 315 -22.13 -23.49 19.67
CA GLU A 315 -20.83 -23.17 19.06
C GLU A 315 -20.81 -21.68 18.65
N PRO A 316 -19.87 -20.86 19.16
CA PRO A 316 -19.74 -19.48 18.73
C PRO A 316 -19.24 -19.45 17.27
N THR A 317 -20.05 -18.86 16.39
CA THR A 317 -19.71 -18.72 14.97
C THR A 317 -18.40 -17.93 14.77
N ASP A 318 -17.62 -18.27 13.74
CA ASP A 318 -16.29 -17.70 13.45
C ASP A 318 -16.22 -16.15 13.39
N HIS A 319 -17.34 -15.48 13.14
CA HIS A 319 -17.43 -14.01 13.17
C HIS A 319 -17.43 -13.41 14.58
N GLU A 320 -17.85 -14.18 15.57
CA GLU A 320 -17.85 -13.81 16.97
C GLU A 320 -16.42 -13.86 17.51
N TRP A 321 -15.59 -14.83 17.10
CA TRP A 321 -14.20 -14.95 17.54
C TRP A 321 -13.29 -13.76 17.16
N MET A 322 -13.61 -13.01 16.11
CA MET A 322 -12.87 -11.77 15.79
C MET A 322 -13.35 -10.57 16.61
N ALA A 323 -14.66 -10.49 16.90
CA ALA A 323 -15.19 -9.49 17.81
C ALA A 323 -14.68 -9.77 19.24
N ILE A 324 -14.71 -11.04 19.64
CA ILE A 324 -14.15 -11.58 20.87
C ILE A 324 -12.65 -11.34 20.90
N ALA A 325 -11.81 -11.67 19.91
CA ALA A 325 -10.37 -11.34 19.98
C ALA A 325 -10.05 -9.83 20.10
N LEU A 326 -10.92 -8.95 19.58
CA LEU A 326 -10.86 -7.50 19.78
C LEU A 326 -11.50 -7.03 21.10
N LEU A 327 -12.28 -7.88 21.78
CA LEU A 327 -12.99 -7.62 23.05
C LEU A 327 -12.51 -8.50 24.24
N THR A 328 -11.65 -9.50 24.02
CA THR A 328 -11.20 -10.51 25.00
C THR A 328 -9.78 -10.31 25.48
N THR A 329 -9.23 -9.12 25.31
CA THR A 329 -8.49 -8.55 26.44
C THR A 329 -9.49 -8.09 27.51
N LYS A 330 -10.47 -8.94 27.89
CA LYS A 330 -11.14 -8.80 29.17
C LYS A 330 -10.10 -9.30 30.18
N PRO A 331 -9.47 -8.43 30.99
CA PRO A 331 -8.60 -8.93 32.04
C PRO A 331 -9.41 -9.90 32.89
N ALA A 332 -8.81 -11.04 33.23
CA ALA A 332 -9.32 -11.88 34.29
C ALA A 332 -9.55 -10.95 35.50
N LEU A 333 -10.82 -10.82 35.93
CA LEU A 333 -11.16 -10.09 37.14
C LEU A 333 -10.23 -10.60 38.25
N PRO A 334 -9.51 -9.72 38.97
CA PRO A 334 -8.69 -10.17 40.09
C PRO A 334 -9.61 -10.94 41.04
N ALA A 335 -9.24 -12.21 41.30
CA ALA A 335 -9.93 -13.02 42.27
C ALA A 335 -9.96 -12.24 43.58
N SER A 336 -11.17 -11.89 44.04
CA SER A 336 -11.40 -11.27 45.34
C SER A 336 -10.79 -12.16 46.42
N SER A 337 -9.60 -11.82 46.91
CA SER A 337 -9.05 -12.42 48.12
C SER A 337 -9.95 -12.03 49.29
N LYS A 338 -10.70 -13.00 49.81
CA LYS A 338 -11.29 -12.92 51.16
C LYS A 338 -10.37 -13.61 52.14
#